data_AF-L5N5D8-F1
#
_entry.id   AF-L5N5D8-F1
#
_cell.length_a   1.000
_cell.length_b   1.000
_cell.length_c   1.000
_cell.angle_alpha   90.00
_cell.angle_beta   90.00
_cell.angle_gamma   90.00
#
_symmetry.space_group_name_H-M   'P 1'
#
loop_
_entity.id
_entity.type
_entity.pdbx_description
1 polymer ?
#
loop_
_entity_poly.entity_id
_entity_poly.type
_entity_poly.pdbx_seq_one_letter_code
_entity_poly.pdbx_strand_id
1 'polypeptide(L)' 'MSACILLKERIEKKRRNMYNAYLSHADYPSIVKISQELDHLLNLYRKHCQ' A
#
# COMPACT_ATOMS: atom_id res chain seq x y z
N MET A 1 -4.60 -13.05 -15.54
CA MET A 1 -3.62 -12.54 -14.54
C MET A 1 -3.98 -13.12 -13.18
N SER A 2 -3.01 -13.70 -12.46
CA SER A 2 -3.26 -14.25 -11.10
C SER A 2 -3.63 -13.11 -10.13
N ALA A 3 -4.61 -13.36 -9.25
CA ALA A 3 -5.04 -12.40 -8.23
C ALA A 3 -3.87 -11.87 -7.37
N CYS A 4 -2.85 -12.71 -7.16
CA CYS A 4 -1.65 -12.36 -6.42
C CYS A 4 -0.75 -11.35 -7.14
N ILE A 5 -0.70 -11.37 -8.47
CA ILE A 5 0.05 -10.40 -9.28
C ILE A 5 -0.62 -9.03 -9.15
N LEU A 6 -1.95 -8.98 -9.30
CA LEU A 6 -2.73 -7.74 -9.14
C LEU A 6 -2.61 -7.15 -7.74
N LEU A 7 -2.58 -8.01 -6.71
CA LEU A 7 -2.43 -7.58 -5.33
C LEU A 7 -1.04 -7.00 -5.06
N LYS A 8 0.01 -7.62 -5.62
CA LYS A 8 1.39 -7.12 -5.57
C LYS A 8 1.53 -5.76 -6.27
N GLU A 9 0.91 -5.58 -7.43
CA GLU A 9 0.88 -4.29 -8.13
C GLU A 9 0.19 -3.19 -7.32
N ARG A 10 -0.92 -3.53 -6.63
CA ARG A 10 -1.63 -2.60 -5.74
C ARG A 10 -0.78 -2.20 -4.53
N ILE A 11 -0.07 -3.15 -3.93
CA ILE A 11 0.89 -2.89 -2.83
C ILE A 11 1.95 -1.92 -3.31
N GLU A 12 2.58 -2.18 -4.45
CA GLU A 12 3.63 -1.32 -5.01
C GLU A 12 3.12 0.08 -5.36
N LYS A 13 1.91 0.19 -5.91
CA LYS A 13 1.28 1.50 -6.15
C LYS A 13 1.06 2.26 -4.84
N LYS A 14 0.54 1.60 -3.80
CA LYS A 14 0.28 2.24 -2.51
C LYS A 14 1.58 2.63 -1.80
N ARG A 15 2.63 1.82 -1.91
CA ARG A 15 3.98 2.13 -1.42
C ARG A 15 4.54 3.40 -2.07
N ARG A 16 4.41 3.55 -3.39
CA ARG A 16 4.79 4.78 -4.10
C ARG A 16 3.99 6.00 -3.63
N ASN A 17 2.69 5.85 -3.40
CA ASN A 17 1.86 6.94 -2.87
C ASN A 17 2.33 7.39 -1.47
N MET A 18 2.72 6.44 -0.61
CA MET A 18 3.27 6.74 0.71
C MET A 18 4.56 7.55 0.61
N TYR A 19 5.50 7.13 -0.26
CA TYR A 19 6.73 7.89 -0.51
C TYR A 19 6.44 9.30 -1.03
N ASN A 20 5.52 9.43 -1.98
CA ASN A 20 5.14 10.75 -2.50
C ASN A 20 4.52 11.63 -1.41
N ALA A 21 3.68 11.07 -0.54
CA ALA A 21 3.10 11.82 0.57
C ALA A 21 4.16 12.32 1.56
N TYR A 22 5.19 11.52 1.85
CA TYR A 22 6.34 11.98 2.64
C TYR A 22 7.10 13.11 1.95
N LEU A 23 7.41 12.94 0.66
CA LEU A 23 8.15 13.95 -0.12
C LEU A 23 7.36 15.25 -0.30
N SER A 24 6.04 15.18 -0.39
CA SER A 24 5.19 16.37 -0.54
C SER A 24 4.82 17.03 0.79
N HIS A 25 5.43 16.61 1.91
CA HIS A 25 5.06 17.07 3.26
C HIS A 25 3.54 17.00 3.51
N ALA A 26 2.91 15.90 3.07
CA ALA A 26 1.51 15.67 3.33
C ALA A 26 1.24 15.67 4.83
N ASP A 27 0.02 16.04 5.21
CA ASP A 27 -0.41 16.08 6.59
C ASP A 27 -0.31 14.70 7.24
N TYR A 28 0.06 14.66 8.52
CA TYR A 28 0.23 13.42 9.25
C TYR A 28 -0.98 12.47 9.16
N PRO A 29 -2.25 12.94 9.28
CA PRO A 29 -3.42 12.09 9.10
C PRO A 29 -3.49 11.39 7.74
N SER A 30 -3.16 12.07 6.65
CA SER A 30 -3.16 11.46 5.32
C SER A 30 -2.08 10.39 5.17
N ILE A 31 -0.89 10.61 5.73
CA ILE A 31 0.21 9.62 5.75
C ILE A 31 -0.21 8.38 6.55
N VAL A 32 -0.84 8.55 7.72
CA VAL A 32 -1.34 7.44 8.54
C VAL A 32 -2.39 6.63 7.78
N LYS A 33 -3.33 7.29 7.10
CA LYS A 33 -4.34 6.60 6.29
C LYS A 33 -3.71 5.76 5.18
N ILE A 34 -2.72 6.30 4.48
CA ILE A 34 -2.00 5.55 3.43
C ILE A 34 -1.26 4.35 4.03
N SER A 35 -0.65 4.51 5.21
CA SER A 35 0.03 3.42 5.92
C SER A 35 -0.92 2.30 6.31
N GLN A 36 -2.11 2.62 6.84
CA GLN A 36 -3.13 1.62 7.19
C GLN A 36 -3.64 0.85 5.96
N GLU A 37 -3.87 1.55 4.86
CA GLU A 37 -4.30 0.93 3.60
C GLU A 37 -3.21 0.01 3.02
N LEU A 38 -1.94 0.38 3.15
CA LEU A 38 -0.81 -0.45 2.73
C LEU A 38 -0.72 -1.72 3.58
N ASP A 39 -0.85 -1.59 4.91
CA ASP A 39 -0.82 -2.72 5.84
C ASP A 39 -1.97 -3.72 5.56
N HIS A 40 -3.17 -3.21 5.29
CA HIS A 40 -4.30 -4.05 4.89
C HIS A 40 -4.00 -4.87 3.62
N LEU A 41 -3.42 -4.25 2.59
CA LEU A 41 -3.05 -4.93 1.34
C LEU A 41 -1.96 -5.99 1.57
N LEU A 42 -0.96 -5.69 2.41
CA LEU A 42 0.10 -6.64 2.77
C LEU A 42 -0.47 -7.85 3.52
N ASN A 43 -1.39 -7.63 4.44
CA ASN A 43 -2.07 -8.71 5.17
C ASN A 43 -2.91 -9.59 4.24
N LEU A 44 -3.63 -9.00 3.28
CA LEU A 44 -4.34 -9.77 2.26
C LEU A 44 -3.39 -10.61 1.41
N TYR A 45 -2.24 -10.05 1.03
CA TYR A 45 -1.25 -10.77 0.23
C TYR A 45 -0.65 -11.93 1.01
N ARG A 46 -0.27 -11.71 2.27
CA ARG A 46 0.24 -12.76 3.16
C ARG A 46 -0.77 -13.89 3.37
N LYS A 47 -2.07 -13.58 3.42
CA LYS A 47 -3.11 -14.58 3.66
C LYS A 47 -3.43 -15.44 2.43
N HIS A 48 -3.32 -14.87 1.24
CA HIS A 48 -3.86 -15.49 0.01
C HIS A 48 -2.80 -15.86 -1.03
N CYS A 49 -1.57 -15.39 -0.89
CA CYS A 49 -0.56 -15.42 -1.96
C CYS A 49 0.85 -15.76 -1.50
N GLN A 50 1.07 -15.90 -0.19
CA GLN A 50 2.32 -16.30 0.44
C GLN A 50 2.11 -17.64 1.14
#